data_AF-E0TGM9-F1
#
_entry.id   AF-E0TGM9-F1
#
_cell.length_a   1.000
_cell.length_b   1.000
_cell.length_c   1.000
_cell.angle_alpha   90.00
_cell.angle_beta   90.00
_cell.angle_gamma   90.00
#
_symmetry.space_group_name_H-M   'P 1'
#
loop_
_entity.id
_entity.type
_entity.pdbx_description
1 polymer ?
#
loop_
_entity_poly.entity_id
_entity_poly.type
_entity_poly.pdbx_seq_one_letter_code
_entity_poly.pdbx_strand_id
1 'polypeptide(L)'
;MIRILLALAIAATAYLGPWVWDRSGALFEGGFSQEAAVSGAVFIADTVECARQGTFSVAGACAPEQEIFGKLIVGTIALALLSAVISLLGLLPLVGRLTSIITIFSGLVALITFAFFGKELIVAETASLAYFGWGAYATAVFGFLTILAGIAGLGGDGD
;
A
#
# COMPACT_ATOMS: atom_id res chain seq x y z
N MET A 1 -8.99 11.80 -13.97
CA MET A 1 -9.69 11.85 -12.66
C MET A 1 -9.73 10.49 -11.96
N ILE A 2 -10.16 9.40 -12.62
CA ILE A 2 -10.23 8.06 -11.97
C ILE A 2 -8.89 7.52 -11.44
N ARG A 3 -7.76 7.84 -12.10
CA ARG A 3 -6.41 7.44 -11.63
C ARG A 3 -6.03 8.05 -10.28
N ILE A 4 -6.42 9.30 -10.04
CA ILE A 4 -6.17 10.00 -8.78
C ILE A 4 -6.96 9.32 -7.66
N LEU A 5 -8.23 9.01 -7.93
CA LEU A 5 -9.10 8.31 -6.97
C LEU A 5 -8.58 6.91 -6.65
N LEU A 6 -8.14 6.15 -7.65
CA LEU A 6 -7.57 4.81 -7.47
C LEU A 6 -6.27 4.85 -6.65
N ALA A 7 -5.37 5.79 -6.94
CA ALA A 7 -4.13 5.95 -6.19
C ALA A 7 -4.41 6.35 -4.72
N LEU A 8 -5.33 7.29 -4.50
CA LEU A 8 -5.77 7.65 -3.14
C LEU A 8 -6.45 6.47 -2.43
N ALA A 9 -7.23 5.66 -3.15
CA ALA A 9 -7.85 4.46 -2.59
C ALA A 9 -6.78 3.45 -2.13
N ILE A 10 -5.74 3.19 -2.93
CA ILE A 10 -4.61 2.33 -2.52
C ILE A 10 -3.98 2.88 -1.23
N ALA A 11 -3.66 4.17 -1.18
CA ALA A 11 -3.05 4.76 0.01
C ALA A 11 -3.95 4.63 1.24
N ALA A 12 -5.26 4.90 1.08
CA ALA A 12 -6.23 4.81 2.15
C ALA A 12 -6.42 3.37 2.64
N THR A 13 -6.54 2.39 1.75
CA THR A 13 -6.71 0.99 2.15
C THR A 13 -5.44 0.38 2.71
N ALA A 14 -4.28 0.76 2.17
CA ALA A 14 -2.99 0.32 2.71
C ALA A 14 -2.76 0.89 4.11
N TYR A 15 -3.19 2.12 4.38
CA TYR A 15 -3.00 2.77 5.69
C TYR A 15 -4.08 2.40 6.72
N LEU A 16 -5.35 2.63 6.37
CA LEU A 16 -6.49 2.49 7.30
C LEU A 16 -7.10 1.09 7.28
N GLY A 17 -6.91 0.35 6.19
CA GLY A 17 -7.50 -0.97 6.03
C GLY A 17 -6.88 -1.97 7.00
N PRO A 18 -7.68 -2.86 7.61
CA PRO A 18 -7.15 -3.96 8.39
C PRO A 18 -6.50 -4.96 7.45
N TRP A 19 -5.25 -5.30 7.72
CA TRP A 19 -4.48 -6.29 6.97
C TRP A 19 -4.69 -7.68 7.54
N VAL A 20 -4.76 -7.79 8.86
CA VAL A 20 -5.05 -9.05 9.56
C VAL A 20 -6.11 -8.86 10.64
N TRP A 21 -6.81 -9.93 10.94
CA TRP A 21 -7.55 -10.10 12.18
C TRP A 21 -6.75 -11.02 13.10
N ASP A 22 -5.96 -10.45 14.01
CA ASP A 22 -5.23 -11.27 14.98
C ASP A 22 -6.14 -11.60 16.17
N ARG A 23 -6.76 -12.79 16.12
CA ARG A 23 -7.59 -13.29 17.23
C ARG A 23 -6.77 -13.93 18.35
N SER A 24 -5.52 -14.31 18.10
CA SER A 24 -4.67 -15.03 19.05
C SER A 24 -3.60 -14.15 19.70
N GLY A 25 -3.29 -12.99 19.10
CA GLY A 25 -2.14 -12.16 19.48
C GLY A 25 -0.80 -12.80 19.12
N ALA A 26 -0.82 -13.90 18.36
CA ALA A 26 0.34 -14.75 18.11
C ALA A 26 1.06 -14.43 16.80
N LEU A 27 0.43 -13.63 15.92
CA LEU A 27 1.00 -13.27 14.62
C LEU A 27 2.03 -12.14 14.72
N PHE A 28 1.91 -11.31 15.76
CA PHE A 28 2.84 -10.22 16.01
C PHE A 28 3.23 -10.27 17.49
N GLU A 29 4.52 -10.49 17.79
CA GLU A 29 5.09 -10.60 19.16
C GLU A 29 4.87 -9.35 20.06
N GLY A 30 4.14 -8.34 19.57
CA GLY A 30 3.90 -7.05 20.21
C GLY A 30 2.63 -6.92 21.07
N GLY A 31 1.89 -8.00 21.34
CA GLY A 31 0.81 -7.95 22.33
C GLY A 31 -0.39 -7.08 21.92
N PHE A 32 -0.75 -7.05 20.63
CA PHE A 32 -2.02 -6.48 20.21
C PHE A 32 -3.15 -7.28 20.88
N SER A 33 -4.05 -6.57 21.58
CA SER A 33 -5.17 -7.18 22.30
C SER A 33 -5.95 -8.11 21.36
N GLN A 34 -6.16 -9.35 21.81
CA GLN A 34 -6.96 -10.36 21.11
C GLN A 34 -8.26 -9.72 20.60
N GLU A 35 -8.53 -9.87 19.30
CA GLU A 35 -9.69 -9.32 18.55
C GLU A 35 -9.51 -7.94 17.88
N ALA A 36 -8.35 -7.29 17.98
CA ALA A 36 -8.12 -6.04 17.26
C ALA A 36 -7.73 -6.28 15.78
N ALA A 37 -8.44 -5.61 14.87
CA ALA A 37 -8.04 -5.57 13.47
C ALA A 37 -6.74 -4.76 13.34
N VAL A 38 -5.66 -5.37 12.84
CA VAL A 38 -4.37 -4.69 12.71
C VAL A 38 -4.35 -3.94 11.38
N SER A 39 -4.35 -2.61 11.46
CA SER A 39 -4.30 -1.73 10.30
C SER A 39 -2.87 -1.47 9.85
N GLY A 40 -2.73 -0.99 8.61
CA GLY A 40 -1.43 -0.60 8.06
C GLY A 40 -0.74 0.52 8.85
N ALA A 41 -1.53 1.37 9.51
CA ALA A 41 -1.06 2.49 10.31
C ALA A 41 -0.14 2.05 11.46
N VAL A 42 -0.38 0.86 12.02
CA VAL A 42 0.44 0.30 13.11
C VAL A 42 1.87 0.09 12.64
N PHE A 43 2.07 -0.46 11.45
CA PHE A 43 3.40 -0.78 10.91
C PHE A 43 4.24 0.44 10.54
N ILE A 44 3.61 1.62 10.45
CA ILE A 44 4.27 2.84 9.96
C ILE A 44 4.11 4.04 10.90
N ALA A 45 3.58 3.82 12.11
CA ALA A 45 3.25 4.90 13.05
C ALA A 45 4.46 5.79 13.33
N ASP A 46 5.61 5.19 13.65
CA ASP A 46 6.86 5.90 13.92
C ASP A 46 7.39 6.64 12.69
N THR A 47 7.28 6.03 11.49
CA THR A 47 7.67 6.69 10.24
C THR A 47 6.82 7.93 9.97
N VAL A 48 5.51 7.87 10.22
CA VAL A 48 4.60 9.01 10.05
C VAL A 48 4.89 10.10 11.07
N GLU A 49 5.17 9.74 12.32
CA GLU A 49 5.48 10.71 13.36
C GLU A 49 6.82 11.43 13.09
N CYS A 50 7.85 10.68 12.69
CA CYS A 50 9.11 11.29 12.25
C CYS A 50 8.91 12.22 11.04
N ALA A 51 8.13 11.80 10.05
CA ALA A 51 7.80 12.65 8.90
C ALA A 51 7.10 13.96 9.31
N ARG A 52 6.23 13.94 10.33
CA ARG A 52 5.60 15.14 10.90
C ARG A 52 6.58 16.06 11.59
N GLN A 53 7.61 15.50 12.21
CA GLN A 53 8.70 16.24 12.85
C GLN A 53 9.78 16.71 11.85
N GLY A 54 9.61 16.40 10.56
CA GLY A 54 10.56 16.76 9.51
C GLY A 54 11.82 15.88 9.49
N THR A 55 11.82 14.77 10.23
CA THR A 55 12.91 13.80 10.26
C THR A 55 12.53 12.61 9.39
N PHE A 56 13.25 12.40 8.29
CA PHE A 56 13.00 11.26 7.40
C PHE A 56 14.16 10.29 7.52
N SER A 57 13.91 9.15 8.17
CA SER A 57 14.87 8.05 8.21
C SER A 57 14.16 6.72 8.01
N VAL A 58 14.70 5.91 7.10
CA VAL A 58 14.30 4.52 6.86
C VAL A 58 15.07 3.53 7.76
N ALA A 59 15.87 4.05 8.69
CA ALA A 59 16.67 3.30 9.65
C ALA A 59 16.59 3.91 11.05
N GLY A 60 16.86 3.11 12.09
CA GLY A 60 16.84 3.57 13.47
C GLY A 60 15.42 3.81 13.99
N ALA A 61 15.23 4.85 14.81
CA ALA A 61 13.98 5.12 15.52
C ALA A 61 12.76 5.48 14.64
N CYS A 62 12.97 5.74 13.34
CA CYS A 62 11.90 6.06 12.39
C CYS A 62 11.62 4.90 11.41
N ALA A 63 12.34 3.79 11.57
CA ALA A 63 12.15 2.63 10.71
C ALA A 63 10.76 2.04 10.95
N PRO A 64 10.05 1.65 9.88
CA PRO A 64 8.75 1.01 10.04
C PRO A 64 8.90 -0.35 10.74
N GLU A 65 7.87 -0.73 11.51
CA GLU A 65 7.83 -2.01 12.20
C GLU A 65 7.75 -3.18 11.19
N GLN A 66 8.13 -4.40 11.62
CA GLN A 66 8.11 -5.60 10.77
C GLN A 66 9.05 -5.53 9.54
N GLU A 67 10.24 -4.93 9.71
CA GLU A 67 11.35 -4.78 8.74
C GLU A 67 10.95 -4.60 7.27
N ILE A 68 10.66 -5.68 6.55
CA ILE A 68 10.35 -5.68 5.12
C ILE A 68 8.88 -5.30 4.87
N PHE A 69 7.95 -5.80 5.68
CA PHE A 69 6.53 -5.57 5.46
C PHE A 69 6.15 -4.10 5.71
N GLY A 70 6.63 -3.50 6.79
CA GLY A 70 6.42 -2.08 7.05
C GLY A 70 7.01 -1.20 5.95
N LYS A 71 8.20 -1.53 5.42
CA LYS A 71 8.81 -0.83 4.27
C LYS A 71 7.96 -0.94 3.01
N LEU A 72 7.34 -2.10 2.76
CA LEU A 72 6.45 -2.30 1.63
C LEU A 72 5.15 -1.50 1.76
N ILE A 73 4.57 -1.39 2.96
CA ILE A 73 3.42 -0.52 3.23
C ILE A 73 3.79 0.95 2.98
N VAL A 74 4.90 1.43 3.57
CA VAL A 74 5.38 2.81 3.36
C VAL A 74 5.61 3.06 1.87
N GLY A 75 6.27 2.13 1.17
CA GLY A 75 6.52 2.22 -0.27
C GLY A 75 5.23 2.28 -1.08
N THR A 76 4.25 1.44 -0.76
CA THR A 76 2.92 1.44 -1.40
C THR A 76 2.23 2.78 -1.23
N ILE A 77 2.19 3.32 0.00
CA ILE A 77 1.55 4.60 0.28
C ILE A 77 2.29 5.75 -0.41
N ALA A 78 3.62 5.78 -0.30
CA ALA A 78 4.44 6.83 -0.91
C ALA A 78 4.30 6.85 -2.43
N LEU A 79 4.36 5.69 -3.09
CA LEU A 79 4.18 5.60 -4.54
C LEU A 79 2.75 5.95 -4.97
N ALA A 80 1.75 5.54 -4.19
CA ALA A 80 0.36 5.89 -4.47
C ALA A 80 0.11 7.40 -4.36
N LEU A 81 0.64 8.04 -3.31
CA LEU A 81 0.56 9.50 -3.15
C LEU A 81 1.34 10.22 -4.27
N LEU A 82 2.54 9.75 -4.60
CA LEU A 82 3.34 10.29 -5.70
C LEU A 82 2.59 10.16 -7.04
N SER A 83 1.99 9.01 -7.29
CA SER A 83 1.17 8.77 -8.49
C SER A 83 -0.03 9.71 -8.55
N ALA A 84 -0.68 9.99 -7.41
CA ALA A 84 -1.79 10.94 -7.34
C ALA A 84 -1.33 12.38 -7.67
N VAL A 85 -0.21 12.84 -7.10
CA VAL A 85 0.36 14.17 -7.37
C VAL A 85 0.77 14.31 -8.84
N ILE A 86 1.46 13.31 -9.38
CA ILE A 86 1.90 13.31 -10.78
C ILE A 86 0.70 13.23 -11.73
N SER A 87 -0.35 12.49 -11.37
CA SER A 87 -1.60 12.47 -12.14
C SER A 87 -2.33 13.82 -12.15
N LEU A 88 -2.13 14.65 -11.12
CA LEU A 88 -2.65 16.03 -11.09
C LEU A 88 -1.89 16.92 -12.08
N LEU A 89 -0.55 16.82 -12.10
CA LEU A 89 0.31 17.54 -13.07
C LEU A 89 0.13 17.02 -14.50
N GLY A 90 -0.27 15.74 -14.63
CA GLY A 90 -0.57 15.04 -15.87
C GLY A 90 -1.79 15.52 -16.65
N LEU A 91 -2.51 16.54 -16.15
CA LEU A 91 -3.52 17.27 -16.93
C LEU A 91 -2.90 17.98 -18.15
N LEU A 92 -1.57 18.10 -18.21
CA LEU A 92 -0.83 18.56 -19.38
C LEU A 92 -0.58 17.40 -20.38
N PRO A 93 -0.97 17.56 -21.66
CA PRO A 93 -0.99 16.46 -22.65
C PRO A 93 0.39 15.83 -22.93
N LEU A 94 1.49 16.55 -22.73
CA LEU A 94 2.84 16.01 -22.93
C LEU A 94 3.26 14.98 -21.87
N VAL A 95 2.60 14.96 -20.70
CA VAL A 95 3.00 14.18 -19.52
C VAL A 95 2.19 12.88 -19.38
N GLY A 96 1.15 12.68 -20.19
CA GLY A 96 0.20 11.57 -20.05
C GLY A 96 0.78 10.15 -20.15
N ARG A 97 1.88 9.96 -20.89
CA ARG A 97 2.57 8.65 -21.00
C ARG A 97 3.40 8.32 -19.76
N LEU A 98 4.12 9.30 -19.20
CA LEU A 98 4.91 9.13 -17.98
C LEU A 98 4.02 8.85 -16.77
N THR A 99 2.88 9.52 -16.67
CA THR A 99 1.91 9.26 -15.59
C THR A 99 1.40 7.82 -15.64
N SER A 100 1.17 7.28 -16.84
CA SER A 100 0.67 5.91 -17.04
C SER A 100 1.68 4.86 -16.56
N ILE A 101 2.97 5.05 -16.85
CA ILE A 101 4.04 4.16 -16.34
C ILE A 101 4.08 4.17 -14.82
N ILE A 102 4.07 5.35 -14.20
CA ILE A 102 4.14 5.50 -12.74
C ILE A 102 2.89 4.88 -12.07
N THR A 103 1.73 5.03 -12.71
CA THR A 103 0.47 4.41 -12.25
C THR A 103 0.60 2.88 -12.24
N ILE A 104 1.15 2.28 -13.29
CA ILE A 104 1.39 0.82 -13.35
C ILE A 104 2.35 0.39 -12.24
N PHE A 105 3.45 1.10 -12.04
CA PHE A 105 4.40 0.79 -10.97
C PHE A 105 3.76 0.87 -9.58
N SER A 106 2.94 1.89 -9.32
CA SER A 106 2.22 2.01 -8.05
C SER A 106 1.31 0.80 -7.81
N GLY A 107 0.59 0.35 -8.83
CA GLY A 107 -0.27 -0.83 -8.71
C GLY A 107 0.52 -2.13 -8.52
N LEU A 108 1.67 -2.27 -9.18
CA LEU A 108 2.57 -3.42 -9.00
C LEU A 108 3.10 -3.50 -7.56
N VAL A 109 3.53 -2.38 -6.99
CA VAL A 109 4.02 -2.35 -5.60
C VAL A 109 2.91 -2.72 -4.61
N ALA A 110 1.66 -2.31 -4.84
CA ALA A 110 0.52 -2.72 -4.03
C ALA A 110 0.30 -4.25 -4.09
N LEU A 111 0.39 -4.85 -5.29
CA LEU A 111 0.27 -6.31 -5.46
C LEU A 111 1.43 -7.08 -4.81
N ILE A 112 2.66 -6.57 -4.95
CA ILE A 112 3.85 -7.15 -4.30
C ILE A 112 3.69 -7.14 -2.78
N THR A 113 3.19 -6.03 -2.22
CA THR A 113 2.94 -5.89 -0.79
C THR A 113 1.92 -6.90 -0.29
N PHE A 114 0.81 -7.07 -1.04
CA PHE A 114 -0.19 -8.10 -0.74
C PHE A 114 0.37 -9.53 -0.84
N ALA A 115 1.13 -9.83 -1.89
CA ALA A 115 1.71 -11.16 -2.10
C ALA A 115 2.76 -11.50 -1.03
N PHE A 116 3.60 -10.53 -0.65
CA PHE A 116 4.59 -10.68 0.41
C PHE A 116 3.91 -10.93 1.75
N PHE A 117 2.88 -10.13 2.08
CA PHE A 117 2.08 -10.32 3.27
C PHE A 117 1.45 -11.73 3.35
N GLY A 118 0.87 -12.20 2.24
CA GLY A 118 0.31 -13.54 2.19
C GLY A 118 1.35 -14.64 2.31
N LYS A 119 2.54 -14.46 1.75
CA LYS A 119 3.66 -15.40 1.93
C LYS A 119 4.04 -15.49 3.41
N GLU A 120 4.23 -14.38 4.10
CA GLU A 120 4.61 -14.37 5.53
C GLU A 120 3.55 -15.07 6.39
N LEU A 121 2.26 -14.82 6.13
CA LEU A 121 1.16 -15.49 6.83
C LEU A 121 1.10 -17.01 6.60
N ILE A 122 1.36 -17.47 5.38
CA ILE A 122 1.36 -18.90 5.04
C ILE A 122 2.58 -19.59 5.67
N VAL A 123 3.76 -18.97 5.59
CA VAL A 123 5.00 -19.51 6.16
C VAL A 123 4.94 -19.59 7.68
N ALA A 124 4.24 -18.65 8.32
CA ALA A 124 4.03 -18.68 9.76
C ALA A 124 3.09 -19.81 10.23
N GLU A 125 2.56 -20.67 9.34
CA GLU A 125 1.66 -21.82 9.59
C GLU A 125 0.43 -21.54 10.50
N THR A 126 0.17 -20.27 10.80
CA THR A 126 -0.76 -19.83 11.84
C THR A 126 -2.07 -19.28 11.26
N ALA A 127 -2.14 -19.05 9.94
CA ALA A 127 -3.26 -18.36 9.33
C ALA A 127 -3.80 -19.02 8.06
N SER A 128 -5.09 -19.37 8.08
CA SER A 128 -5.87 -19.55 6.86
C SER A 128 -6.20 -18.20 6.23
N LEU A 129 -6.63 -18.20 4.96
CA LEU A 129 -7.14 -16.99 4.28
C LEU A 129 -8.27 -16.28 5.05
N ALA A 130 -8.91 -16.94 6.02
CA ALA A 130 -9.93 -16.34 6.86
C ALA A 130 -9.43 -15.20 7.77
N TYR A 131 -8.12 -15.11 8.03
CA TYR A 131 -7.54 -14.05 8.86
C TYR A 131 -7.20 -12.78 8.09
N PHE A 132 -7.26 -12.81 6.75
CA PHE A 132 -7.04 -11.61 5.97
C PHE A 132 -8.12 -10.56 6.26
N GLY A 133 -7.68 -9.37 6.62
CA GLY A 133 -8.57 -8.22 6.71
C GLY A 133 -8.97 -7.71 5.32
N TRP A 134 -10.10 -7.00 5.27
CA TRP A 134 -10.60 -6.43 4.02
C TRP A 134 -9.62 -5.42 3.40
N GLY A 135 -8.76 -4.80 4.20
CA GLY A 135 -7.75 -3.84 3.75
C GLY A 135 -6.70 -4.47 2.84
N ALA A 136 -6.26 -5.69 3.14
CA ALA A 136 -5.34 -6.44 2.30
C ALA A 136 -5.96 -6.73 0.92
N TYR A 137 -7.19 -7.24 0.89
CA TYR A 137 -7.91 -7.51 -0.36
C TYR A 137 -8.18 -6.23 -1.15
N ALA A 138 -8.63 -5.17 -0.48
CA ALA A 138 -8.93 -3.90 -1.14
C ALA A 138 -7.65 -3.29 -1.75
N THR A 139 -6.51 -3.35 -1.05
CA THR A 139 -5.22 -2.89 -1.58
C THR A 139 -4.81 -3.68 -2.82
N ALA A 140 -5.02 -5.00 -2.84
CA ALA A 140 -4.74 -5.81 -4.03
C ALA A 140 -5.68 -5.47 -5.21
N VAL A 141 -6.99 -5.36 -4.96
CA VAL A 141 -7.98 -5.03 -5.99
C VAL A 141 -7.72 -3.64 -6.57
N PHE A 142 -7.50 -2.63 -5.72
CA PHE A 142 -7.19 -1.29 -6.20
C PHE A 142 -5.83 -1.23 -6.89
N GLY A 143 -4.83 -1.99 -6.43
CA GLY A 143 -3.55 -2.18 -7.11
C GLY A 143 -3.75 -2.71 -8.54
N PHE A 144 -4.55 -3.76 -8.70
CA PHE A 144 -4.88 -4.34 -10.00
C PHE A 144 -5.63 -3.36 -10.91
N LEU A 145 -6.66 -2.70 -10.39
CA LEU A 145 -7.41 -1.68 -11.14
C LEU A 145 -6.52 -0.51 -11.57
N THR A 146 -5.55 -0.14 -10.74
CA THR A 146 -4.57 0.91 -11.04
C THR A 146 -3.65 0.50 -12.18
N ILE A 147 -3.21 -0.76 -12.23
CA ILE A 147 -2.45 -1.30 -13.38
C ILE A 147 -3.28 -1.21 -14.65
N LEU A 148 -4.54 -1.69 -14.62
CA LEU A 148 -5.43 -1.62 -15.79
C LEU A 148 -5.66 -0.18 -16.26
N ALA A 149 -5.89 0.75 -15.33
CA ALA A 149 -6.07 2.16 -15.64
C ALA A 149 -4.80 2.82 -16.23
N GLY A 150 -3.62 2.34 -15.84
CA GLY A 150 -2.35 2.74 -16.41
C GLY A 150 -2.12 2.18 -17.82
N ILE A 151 -2.41 0.89 -18.04
CA ILE A 151 -2.31 0.25 -19.37
C ILE A 151 -3.25 0.93 -20.36
N ALA A 152 -4.50 1.20 -19.97
CA ALA A 152 -5.45 1.94 -20.80
C ALA A 152 -4.93 3.34 -21.18
N GLY A 153 -4.09 3.94 -20.35
CA GLY A 153 -3.41 5.21 -20.63
C GLY A 153 -2.29 5.16 -21.64
N LEU A 154 -1.65 3.99 -21.79
CA LEU A 154 -0.62 3.76 -22.80
C LEU A 154 -1.23 3.42 -24.15
N GLY A 155 -2.42 2.80 -24.13
CA GLY A 155 -3.13 2.32 -25.31
C GLY A 155 -3.49 3.40 -26.31
N GLY A 156 -3.68 4.65 -25.86
CA GLY A 156 -3.93 5.81 -26.71
C GLY A 156 -5.09 5.60 -27.68
N ASP A 157 -6.28 6.10 -27.34
CA ASP A 157 -7.19 6.51 -28.41
C ASP A 157 -6.42 7.55 -29.24
N GLY A 158 -6.01 7.12 -30.43
CA GLY A 158 -5.53 7.97 -31.49
C GLY A 158 -6.74 8.71 -32.06
N ASP A 159 -6.95 9.92 -31.55
CA ASP A 159 -7.47 11.03 -32.34
C ASP A 159 -6.29 11.98 -32.65
#